data_AF-A0A5E8H4L0-F1
#
_entry.id   AF-A0A5E8H4L0-F1
#
_cell.length_a   1.000
_cell.length_b   1.000
_cell.length_c   1.000
_cell.angle_alpha   90.00
_cell.angle_beta   90.00
_cell.angle_gamma   90.00
#
_symmetry.space_group_name_H-M   'P 1'
#
loop_
_entity.id
_entity.type
_entity.pdbx_description
1 polymer ?
#
loop_
_entity_poly.entity_id
_entity_poly.type
_entity_poly.pdbx_seq_one_letter_code
_entity_poly.pdbx_strand_id
1 'polypeptide(L)'
;MDPRVKPEDDGGGLIGLIRVPVRLPKVPGFSLVLAPMRKIFKNTHMLKYVRSIRNREDVMRKGFLSLSAAFLMLSMTGSGPAFAEGDLKISGDDTVVTIQTDEGAVDITRSKTEAALIGGVLQPMVPLPGVTPVGELEVIDALKSGTTKVVDMRTLEWRTQATIPGSIHIPYTEVAMRLDELGCEGEQGAWECATADNVIAFCNGPACPQSPVAIKAMAREGYPVDKISYYRGGMQDWMVLGLTTAEDMF
;
A
#
# COMPACT_ATOMS: atom_id res chain seq x y z
N MET A 1 35.44 -0.02 36.14
CA MET A 1 35.29 -0.41 37.56
C MET A 1 34.30 0.57 38.16
N ASP A 2 33.10 0.25 38.61
CA ASP A 2 32.32 -0.98 38.76
C ASP A 2 30.82 -0.62 38.50
N PRO A 3 30.05 -1.54 37.90
CA PRO A 3 28.66 -1.39 37.44
C PRO A 3 27.53 -1.61 38.47
N ARG A 4 26.28 -1.64 37.96
CA ARG A 4 25.10 -2.36 38.48
C ARG A 4 24.50 -1.90 39.82
N VAL A 5 23.31 -1.27 39.71
CA VAL A 5 22.22 -1.45 40.68
C VAL A 5 20.90 -1.65 39.92
N LYS A 6 20.46 -2.90 39.83
CA LYS A 6 19.04 -3.31 39.95
C LYS A 6 18.94 -4.02 41.31
N PRO A 7 17.83 -3.86 42.03
CA PRO A 7 16.93 -5.00 42.28
C PRO A 7 15.45 -4.52 42.25
N GLU A 8 14.38 -5.30 42.34
CA GLU A 8 14.15 -6.69 42.73
C GLU A 8 12.78 -7.12 42.16
N ASP A 9 12.66 -8.43 41.90
CA ASP A 9 11.47 -9.15 41.49
C ASP A 9 10.91 -9.84 42.72
N ASP A 10 9.73 -9.41 43.18
CA ASP A 10 9.08 -9.96 44.36
C ASP A 10 7.73 -10.57 43.96
N GLY A 11 7.76 -11.90 43.77
CA GLY A 11 6.88 -12.80 44.51
C GLY A 11 5.37 -12.68 44.28
N GLY A 12 4.83 -13.66 43.57
CA GLY A 12 3.41 -13.90 43.44
C GLY A 12 2.62 -13.92 44.76
N GLY A 13 1.42 -13.35 44.69
CA GLY A 13 0.37 -13.48 45.69
C GLY A 13 -0.98 -13.56 44.98
N LEU A 14 -1.51 -14.78 44.88
CA LEU A 14 -2.92 -15.04 44.61
C LEU A 14 -3.78 -14.44 45.74
N ILE A 15 -5.10 -14.35 45.51
CA ILE A 15 -6.21 -14.17 46.46
C ILE A 15 -6.95 -12.81 46.34
N GLY A 16 -8.21 -12.89 45.87
CA GLY A 16 -9.27 -11.97 46.31
C GLY A 16 -10.05 -11.23 45.22
N LEU A 17 -10.95 -11.91 44.49
CA LEU A 17 -12.03 -11.23 43.76
C LEU A 17 -13.01 -10.62 44.78
N ILE A 18 -12.88 -9.31 45.04
CA ILE A 18 -13.89 -8.52 45.75
C ILE A 18 -15.01 -8.22 44.75
N ARG A 19 -16.15 -8.92 44.87
CA ARG A 19 -17.38 -8.60 44.14
C ARG A 19 -18.04 -7.36 44.76
N VAL A 20 -17.90 -6.22 44.09
CA VAL A 20 -18.72 -5.03 44.38
C VAL A 20 -20.09 -5.22 43.70
N PRO A 21 -21.23 -5.14 44.42
CA PRO A 21 -22.54 -5.25 43.79
C PRO A 21 -22.90 -3.92 43.11
N VAL A 22 -22.82 -3.88 41.78
CA VAL A 22 -23.36 -2.77 40.98
C VAL A 22 -24.89 -2.92 40.92
N ARG A 23 -25.60 -2.00 41.59
CA ARG A 23 -27.06 -1.92 41.58
C ARG A 23 -27.49 -1.07 40.38
N LEU A 24 -27.99 -1.71 39.31
CA LEU A 24 -28.53 -1.02 38.14
C LEU A 24 -29.88 -0.34 38.47
N PRO A 25 -30.14 0.88 37.98
CA PRO A 25 -31.42 1.55 38.16
C PRO A 25 -32.52 0.92 37.27
N LYS A 26 -33.70 0.69 37.85
CA LYS A 26 -34.90 0.21 37.13
C LYS A 26 -35.49 1.36 36.31
N VAL A 27 -35.54 1.19 34.98
CA VAL A 27 -36.32 2.04 34.08
C VAL A 27 -37.69 1.38 33.87
N PRO A 28 -38.83 2.04 34.18
CA PRO A 28 -40.14 1.45 33.98
C PRO A 28 -40.65 1.73 32.56
N GLY A 29 -41.17 0.68 31.90
CA GLY A 29 -42.04 0.81 30.72
C GLY A 29 -41.46 0.34 29.41
N PHE A 30 -41.36 -0.98 29.21
CA PHE A 30 -41.50 -1.60 27.88
C PHE A 30 -42.04 -3.02 28.08
N SER A 31 -43.34 -3.19 27.81
CA SER A 31 -44.00 -4.50 27.84
C SER A 31 -43.74 -5.20 26.52
N LEU A 32 -42.84 -6.18 26.50
CA LEU A 32 -42.66 -7.07 25.36
C LEU A 32 -43.56 -8.29 25.57
N VAL A 33 -44.65 -8.34 24.81
CA VAL A 33 -45.58 -9.47 24.77
C VAL A 33 -44.88 -10.65 24.09
N LEU A 34 -44.59 -11.71 24.86
CA LEU A 34 -44.17 -13.02 24.37
C LEU A 34 -45.40 -13.77 23.84
N ALA A 35 -45.49 -13.94 22.51
CA ALA A 35 -46.37 -14.92 21.88
C ALA A 35 -45.57 -16.19 21.52
N PRO A 36 -46.13 -17.40 21.70
CA PRO A 36 -45.38 -18.63 21.50
C PRO A 36 -45.28 -19.03 20.03
N MET A 37 -44.07 -19.43 19.61
CA MET A 37 -43.80 -20.17 18.39
C MET A 37 -44.70 -21.41 18.29
N ARG A 38 -45.50 -21.52 17.22
CA ARG A 38 -45.86 -22.79 16.58
C ARG A 38 -46.44 -22.56 15.18
N LYS A 39 -45.87 -23.29 14.22
CA LYS A 39 -46.46 -23.73 12.94
C LYS A 39 -46.66 -22.68 11.83
N ILE A 40 -45.82 -22.73 10.79
CA ILE A 40 -46.12 -23.32 9.46
C ILE A 40 -44.95 -22.97 8.52
N PHE A 41 -44.03 -23.91 8.31
CA PHE A 41 -43.16 -23.93 7.13
C PHE A 41 -43.72 -25.01 6.20
N LYS A 42 -44.53 -24.61 5.23
CA LYS A 42 -44.80 -25.39 4.02
C LYS A 42 -44.45 -24.50 2.85
N ASN A 43 -43.16 -24.47 2.49
CA ASN A 43 -42.76 -23.90 1.22
C ASN A 43 -41.99 -24.96 0.43
N THR A 44 -42.63 -25.44 -0.62
CA THR A 44 -42.32 -26.65 -1.39
C THR A 44 -41.11 -26.48 -2.34
N HIS A 45 -40.35 -25.39 -2.20
CA HIS A 45 -39.20 -25.08 -3.04
C HIS A 45 -37.85 -25.52 -2.45
N MET A 46 -37.72 -25.67 -1.13
CA MET A 46 -36.45 -26.02 -0.49
C MET A 46 -36.15 -27.54 -0.50
N LEU A 47 -37.19 -28.38 -0.57
CA LEU A 47 -37.08 -29.84 -0.69
C LEU A 47 -36.60 -30.31 -2.08
N LYS A 48 -36.77 -29.48 -3.12
CA LYS A 48 -36.26 -29.76 -4.47
C LYS A 48 -34.75 -29.47 -4.57
N TYR A 49 -34.25 -28.49 -3.82
CA TYR A 49 -32.84 -28.12 -3.84
C TYR A 49 -31.95 -29.15 -3.12
N VAL A 50 -32.38 -29.66 -1.95
CA VAL A 50 -31.61 -30.67 -1.19
C VAL A 50 -31.55 -32.04 -1.91
N ARG A 51 -32.56 -32.40 -2.73
CA ARG A 51 -32.51 -33.59 -3.60
C ARG A 51 -31.57 -33.44 -4.81
N SER A 52 -31.28 -32.22 -5.25
CA SER A 52 -30.34 -31.95 -6.35
C SER A 52 -28.87 -32.06 -5.93
N ILE A 53 -28.56 -31.90 -4.64
CA ILE A 53 -27.18 -31.93 -4.13
C ILE A 53 -26.74 -33.38 -3.85
N ARG A 54 -27.65 -34.21 -3.35
CA ARG A 54 -27.37 -35.63 -3.06
C ARG A 54 -27.14 -36.50 -4.32
N ASN A 55 -27.69 -36.11 -5.47
CA ASN A 55 -27.49 -36.83 -6.74
C ASN A 55 -26.19 -36.46 -7.48
N ARG A 56 -25.46 -35.41 -7.06
CA ARG A 56 -24.17 -35.04 -7.69
C ARG A 56 -22.96 -35.73 -7.05
N GLU A 57 -23.08 -36.21 -5.81
CA GLU A 57 -22.01 -36.92 -5.12
C GLU A 57 -21.90 -38.40 -5.53
N ASP A 58 -23.01 -39.03 -5.92
CA ASP A 58 -23.04 -40.44 -6.36
C ASP A 58 -22.49 -40.67 -7.78
N VAL A 59 -22.48 -39.64 -8.62
CA VAL A 59 -21.92 -39.71 -10.00
C VAL A 59 -20.39 -39.56 -9.97
N MET A 60 -19.84 -38.82 -9.02
CA MET A 60 -18.39 -38.63 -8.85
C MET A 60 -17.69 -39.82 -8.20
N ARG A 61 -18.40 -40.70 -7.48
CA ARG A 61 -17.81 -41.85 -6.77
C ARG A 61 -17.81 -43.18 -7.53
N LYS A 62 -18.49 -43.27 -8.69
CA LYS A 62 -18.65 -44.53 -9.46
C LYS A 62 -17.88 -44.59 -10.79
N GLY A 63 -16.94 -43.67 -11.03
CA GLY A 63 -16.05 -43.67 -12.21
C GLY A 63 -14.66 -44.25 -11.98
N PHE A 64 -14.33 -44.70 -10.77
CA PHE A 64 -13.10 -45.41 -10.47
C PHE A 64 -13.34 -46.90 -10.65
N LEU A 65 -13.00 -47.45 -11.83
CA LEU A 65 -12.57 -48.84 -12.08
C LEU A 65 -12.73 -49.18 -13.58
N SER A 66 -11.68 -48.97 -14.38
CA SER A 66 -11.18 -49.98 -15.34
C SER A 66 -10.01 -49.48 -16.22
N LEU A 67 -8.93 -50.25 -16.13
CA LEU A 67 -7.96 -50.62 -17.18
C LEU A 67 -7.10 -49.55 -17.90
N SER A 68 -5.85 -49.47 -17.41
CA SER A 68 -4.58 -49.64 -18.13
C SER A 68 -4.51 -49.39 -19.65
N ALA A 69 -3.73 -48.38 -20.06
CA ALA A 69 -2.83 -48.47 -21.22
C ALA A 69 -1.74 -47.38 -21.15
N ALA A 70 -0.52 -47.75 -21.51
CA ALA A 70 0.71 -46.99 -21.41
C ALA A 70 0.65 -45.60 -22.05
N PHE A 71 1.06 -44.57 -21.31
CA PHE A 71 1.45 -43.28 -21.87
C PHE A 71 2.96 -43.11 -21.71
N LEU A 72 3.63 -43.08 -22.86
CA LEU A 72 5.03 -42.76 -23.05
C LEU A 72 5.31 -41.39 -22.39
N MET A 73 6.13 -41.35 -21.34
CA MET A 73 6.62 -40.11 -20.73
C MET A 73 7.65 -39.47 -21.67
N LEU A 74 7.17 -38.68 -22.62
CA LEU A 74 7.97 -37.74 -23.37
C LEU A 74 8.30 -36.58 -22.42
N SER A 75 9.53 -36.56 -21.91
CA SER A 75 10.08 -35.44 -21.14
C SER A 75 10.13 -34.20 -22.04
N MET A 76 9.05 -33.44 -22.05
CA MET A 76 9.03 -32.07 -22.54
C MET A 76 9.89 -31.23 -21.60
N THR A 77 11.17 -31.08 -21.92
CA THR A 77 11.95 -29.92 -21.49
C THR A 77 11.35 -28.70 -22.18
N GLY A 78 10.23 -28.22 -21.63
CA GLY A 78 9.67 -26.92 -21.97
C GLY A 78 10.61 -25.85 -21.44
N SER A 79 11.60 -25.48 -22.25
CA SER A 79 12.07 -24.09 -22.23
C SER A 79 10.92 -23.27 -22.80
N GLY A 80 9.95 -22.93 -21.96
CA GLY A 80 9.00 -21.88 -22.29
C GLY A 80 9.81 -20.61 -22.58
N PRO A 81 9.39 -19.75 -23.53
CA PRO A 81 10.00 -18.44 -23.64
C PRO A 81 9.87 -17.78 -22.27
N ALA A 82 11.01 -17.47 -21.66
CA ALA A 82 11.04 -16.46 -20.62
C ALA A 82 10.39 -15.23 -21.24
N PHE A 83 9.25 -14.80 -20.70
CA PHE A 83 8.64 -13.54 -21.08
C PHE A 83 9.65 -12.45 -20.70
N ALA A 84 10.52 -12.07 -21.64
CA ALA A 84 11.18 -10.78 -21.58
C ALA A 84 10.06 -9.76 -21.76
N GLU A 85 9.51 -9.26 -20.65
CA GLU A 85 8.72 -8.04 -20.68
C GLU A 85 9.57 -6.98 -21.38
N GLY A 86 9.04 -6.46 -22.50
CA GLY A 86 9.80 -5.71 -23.49
C GLY A 86 10.50 -4.45 -22.96
N ASP A 87 11.36 -3.88 -23.80
CA ASP A 87 12.22 -2.76 -23.45
C ASP A 87 11.42 -1.57 -22.89
N LEU A 88 11.76 -1.17 -21.67
CA LEU A 88 11.16 -0.02 -21.00
C LEU A 88 11.82 1.27 -21.49
N LYS A 89 11.02 2.33 -21.61
CA LYS A 89 11.48 3.67 -22.01
C LYS A 89 12.38 4.33 -20.97
N ILE A 90 13.58 4.74 -21.34
CA ILE A 90 14.57 5.44 -20.50
C ILE A 90 14.12 6.87 -20.23
N SER A 91 14.03 7.69 -21.29
CA SER A 91 13.65 9.10 -21.24
C SER A 91 12.79 9.42 -22.46
N GLY A 92 11.70 10.17 -22.28
CA GLY A 92 10.76 10.42 -23.38
C GLY A 92 10.28 9.10 -23.99
N ASP A 93 10.50 8.93 -25.30
CA ASP A 93 10.15 7.71 -26.04
C ASP A 93 11.35 6.76 -26.28
N ASP A 94 12.55 7.12 -25.82
CA ASP A 94 13.77 6.36 -26.08
C ASP A 94 13.79 5.06 -25.26
N THR A 95 13.94 3.91 -25.92
CA THR A 95 14.15 2.60 -25.28
C THR A 95 15.62 2.18 -25.26
N VAL A 96 16.45 2.81 -26.09
CA VAL A 96 17.89 2.57 -26.22
C VAL A 96 18.63 3.90 -26.27
N VAL A 97 19.72 4.03 -25.52
CA VAL A 97 20.65 5.17 -25.61
C VAL A 97 22.05 4.63 -25.87
N THR A 98 22.60 4.87 -27.06
CA THR A 98 23.98 4.47 -27.40
C THR A 98 24.97 5.52 -26.89
N ILE A 99 25.95 5.08 -26.10
CA ILE A 99 27.09 5.91 -25.66
C ILE A 99 28.38 5.43 -26.33
N GLN A 100 29.39 6.30 -26.37
CA GLN A 100 30.74 5.94 -26.79
C GLN A 100 31.61 5.71 -25.55
N THR A 101 32.35 4.61 -25.54
CA THR A 101 33.36 4.28 -24.54
C THR A 101 34.71 4.07 -25.22
N ASP A 102 35.79 3.96 -24.45
CA ASP A 102 37.12 3.67 -24.99
C ASP A 102 37.19 2.31 -25.72
N GLU A 103 36.25 1.40 -25.41
CA GLU A 103 36.12 0.07 -26.03
C GLU A 103 35.13 0.04 -27.21
N GLY A 104 34.52 1.19 -27.53
CA GLY A 104 33.55 1.35 -28.61
C GLY A 104 32.16 1.72 -28.14
N ALA A 105 31.20 1.64 -29.07
CA ALA A 105 29.80 1.99 -28.81
C ALA A 105 29.12 0.94 -27.91
N VAL A 106 28.36 1.41 -26.92
CA VAL A 106 27.58 0.56 -26.00
C VAL A 106 26.15 1.08 -25.90
N ASP A 107 25.18 0.17 -26.01
CA ASP A 107 23.77 0.49 -25.85
C ASP A 107 23.34 0.36 -24.39
N ILE A 108 22.76 1.43 -23.86
CA ILE A 108 22.05 1.43 -22.58
C ILE A 108 20.58 1.11 -22.87
N THR A 109 20.09 0.01 -22.31
CA THR A 109 18.69 -0.41 -22.38
C THR A 109 18.11 -0.58 -20.98
N ARG A 110 16.77 -0.64 -20.85
CA ARG A 110 16.11 -0.94 -19.58
C ARG A 110 15.07 -2.04 -19.75
N SER A 111 15.08 -3.01 -18.84
CA SER A 111 14.02 -4.00 -18.66
C SER A 111 13.50 -3.95 -17.22
N LYS A 112 12.32 -4.53 -16.98
CA LYS A 112 11.76 -4.60 -15.63
C LYS A 112 12.49 -5.67 -14.82
N THR A 113 13.07 -5.28 -13.69
CA THR A 113 13.71 -6.22 -12.75
C THR A 113 12.71 -6.74 -11.72
N GLU A 114 13.03 -7.84 -11.05
CA GLU A 114 12.21 -8.37 -9.93
C GLU A 114 12.02 -7.35 -8.80
N ALA A 115 13.05 -6.55 -8.51
CA ALA A 115 12.99 -5.49 -7.51
C ALA A 115 12.18 -4.24 -7.95
N ALA A 116 11.83 -4.12 -9.24
CA ALA A 116 11.16 -2.92 -9.74
C ALA A 116 9.66 -2.98 -9.48
N LEU A 117 9.13 -2.02 -8.72
CA LEU A 117 7.69 -1.94 -8.45
C LEU A 117 6.90 -1.59 -9.72
N ILE A 118 7.50 -0.81 -10.62
CA ILE A 118 6.85 -0.29 -11.83
C ILE A 118 7.81 -0.20 -13.02
N GLY A 119 7.27 -0.16 -14.25
CA GLY A 119 8.06 -0.05 -15.48
C GLY A 119 8.14 1.34 -16.14
N GLY A 120 7.44 2.35 -15.60
CA GLY A 120 7.23 3.68 -16.21
C GLY A 120 8.50 4.45 -16.64
N VAL A 121 8.37 5.64 -17.24
CA VAL A 121 9.53 6.40 -17.76
C VAL A 121 10.30 7.08 -16.60
N LEU A 122 11.64 7.10 -16.67
CA LEU A 122 12.44 7.75 -15.61
C LEU A 122 12.08 9.22 -15.48
N GLN A 123 11.84 9.63 -14.23
CA GLN A 123 11.57 11.01 -13.87
C GLN A 123 12.89 11.71 -13.51
N PRO A 124 13.00 13.02 -13.77
CA PRO A 124 14.17 13.80 -13.35
C PRO A 124 14.33 13.81 -11.82
N MET A 125 15.55 14.01 -11.34
CA MET A 125 15.84 14.16 -9.91
C MET A 125 15.09 15.34 -9.29
N VAL A 126 14.99 16.44 -10.04
CA VAL A 126 14.27 17.66 -9.65
C VAL A 126 13.12 17.86 -10.65
N PRO A 127 11.86 17.56 -10.27
CA PRO A 127 10.71 17.62 -11.19
C PRO A 127 10.24 19.04 -11.51
N LEU A 128 10.60 20.00 -10.66
CA LEU A 128 10.30 21.42 -10.80
C LEU A 128 11.42 22.23 -10.11
N PRO A 129 11.95 23.31 -10.72
CA PRO A 129 12.95 24.15 -10.08
C PRO A 129 12.50 24.66 -8.71
N GLY A 130 13.38 24.59 -7.71
CA GLY A 130 13.08 24.96 -6.32
C GLY A 130 12.73 23.78 -5.41
N VAL A 131 12.34 22.63 -5.97
CA VAL A 131 12.11 21.40 -5.20
C VAL A 131 13.42 20.81 -4.72
N THR A 132 13.47 20.42 -3.45
CA THR A 132 14.67 19.83 -2.84
C THR A 132 14.65 18.29 -2.97
N PRO A 133 15.59 17.65 -3.70
CA PRO A 133 15.68 16.19 -3.70
C PRO A 133 16.22 15.69 -2.35
N VAL A 134 15.66 14.60 -1.85
CA VAL A 134 16.02 14.00 -0.55
C VAL A 134 16.15 12.48 -0.64
N GLY A 135 16.86 11.88 0.31
CA GLY A 135 17.00 10.43 0.48
C GLY A 135 16.29 9.90 1.72
N GLU A 136 16.59 8.66 2.08
CA GLU A 136 15.93 7.93 3.17
C GLU A 136 16.20 8.57 4.54
N LEU A 137 17.41 9.11 4.75
CA LEU A 137 17.80 9.70 6.03
C LEU A 137 16.99 10.95 6.34
N GLU A 138 16.77 11.83 5.35
CA GLU A 138 15.94 13.02 5.52
C GLU A 138 14.46 12.65 5.73
N VAL A 139 13.97 11.59 5.08
CA VAL A 139 12.62 11.06 5.35
C VAL A 139 12.51 10.57 6.79
N ILE A 140 13.49 9.80 7.27
CA ILE A 140 13.51 9.29 8.65
C ILE A 140 13.55 10.44 9.66
N ASP A 141 14.33 11.49 9.40
CA ASP A 141 14.39 12.64 10.29
C ASP A 141 13.11 13.49 10.26
N ALA A 142 12.44 13.61 9.11
CA ALA A 142 11.11 14.21 9.02
C ALA A 142 10.07 13.44 9.85
N LEU A 143 10.07 12.10 9.76
CA LEU A 143 9.17 11.23 10.54
C LEU A 143 9.44 11.33 12.05
N LYS A 144 10.71 11.40 12.46
CA LYS A 144 11.10 11.54 13.87
C LYS A 144 10.72 12.88 14.46
N SER A 145 10.89 13.96 13.69
CA SER A 145 10.63 15.32 14.16
C SER A 145 9.15 15.69 14.15
N GLY A 146 8.39 15.15 13.19
CA GLY A 146 6.98 15.49 12.99
C GLY A 146 6.75 16.91 12.45
N THR A 147 7.82 17.67 12.14
CA THR A 147 7.74 19.06 11.64
C THR A 147 7.61 19.15 10.12
N THR A 148 7.71 18.03 9.42
CA THR A 148 7.60 17.93 7.96
C THR A 148 6.70 16.76 7.63
N LYS A 149 5.68 17.00 6.82
CA LYS A 149 4.71 15.97 6.44
C LYS A 149 5.30 15.08 5.37
N VAL A 150 5.38 13.78 5.63
CA VAL A 150 5.73 12.78 4.61
C VAL A 150 4.45 12.36 3.91
N VAL A 151 4.35 12.60 2.61
CA VAL A 151 3.10 12.48 1.85
C VAL A 151 3.23 11.42 0.77
N ASP A 152 2.47 10.34 0.94
CA ASP A 152 2.30 9.29 -0.06
C ASP A 152 1.36 9.82 -1.16
N MET A 153 1.92 10.13 -2.33
CA MET A 153 1.17 10.69 -3.46
C MET A 153 0.58 9.61 -4.37
N ARG A 154 0.66 8.33 -3.96
CA ARG A 154 0.22 7.22 -4.79
C ARG A 154 -1.28 7.07 -4.82
N THR A 155 -1.79 6.33 -5.81
CA THR A 155 -3.18 5.84 -5.78
C THR A 155 -3.40 4.93 -4.56
N LEU A 156 -4.67 4.83 -4.15
CA LEU A 156 -5.06 4.01 -2.99
C LEU A 156 -4.59 2.55 -3.12
N GLU A 157 -4.70 1.97 -4.31
CA GLU A 157 -4.26 0.60 -4.61
C GLU A 157 -2.80 0.32 -4.19
N TRP A 158 -1.90 1.29 -4.39
CA TRP A 158 -0.50 1.15 -4.01
C TRP A 158 -0.28 1.38 -2.51
N ARG A 159 -1.01 2.33 -1.92
CA ARG A 159 -0.89 2.63 -0.50
C ARG A 159 -1.32 1.44 0.36
N THR A 160 -2.44 0.80 0.03
CA THR A 160 -2.99 -0.32 0.82
C THR A 160 -2.07 -1.52 0.85
N GLN A 161 -1.22 -1.70 -0.17
CA GLN A 161 -0.26 -2.80 -0.22
C GLN A 161 0.90 -2.61 0.77
N ALA A 162 1.45 -1.40 0.83
CA ALA A 162 2.51 -1.02 1.76
C ALA A 162 2.79 0.48 1.61
N THR A 163 3.08 1.17 2.71
CA THR A 163 3.54 2.56 2.70
C THR A 163 4.62 2.82 3.75
N ILE A 164 5.23 4.01 3.70
CA ILE A 164 6.18 4.48 4.73
C ILE A 164 5.38 4.77 6.02
N PRO A 165 5.73 4.15 7.16
CA PRO A 165 5.05 4.40 8.43
C PRO A 165 5.06 5.88 8.82
N GLY A 166 3.92 6.39 9.28
CA GLY A 166 3.76 7.80 9.65
C GLY A 166 3.52 8.76 8.48
N SER A 167 3.48 8.27 7.23
CA SER A 167 3.07 9.08 6.08
C SER A 167 1.56 9.28 6.00
N ILE A 168 1.14 10.47 5.57
CA ILE A 168 -0.25 10.76 5.22
C ILE A 168 -0.53 10.42 3.75
N HIS A 169 -1.80 10.27 3.38
CA HIS A 169 -2.21 9.93 2.01
C HIS A 169 -2.94 11.07 1.33
N ILE A 170 -2.35 11.58 0.25
CA ILE A 170 -3.01 12.53 -0.64
C ILE A 170 -2.67 12.10 -2.07
N PRO A 171 -3.54 11.35 -2.77
CA PRO A 171 -3.29 10.93 -4.14
C PRO A 171 -2.96 12.11 -5.05
N TYR A 172 -2.05 11.90 -6.02
CA TYR A 172 -1.66 12.93 -6.98
C TYR A 172 -2.83 13.55 -7.76
N THR A 173 -3.94 12.83 -7.91
CA THR A 173 -5.18 13.28 -8.56
C THR A 173 -6.01 14.22 -7.70
N GLU A 174 -5.79 14.24 -6.39
CA GLU A 174 -6.60 14.96 -5.41
C GLU A 174 -5.86 16.13 -4.76
N VAL A 175 -4.51 16.13 -4.80
CA VAL A 175 -3.69 17.11 -4.06
C VAL A 175 -4.05 18.57 -4.31
N ALA A 176 -4.48 18.92 -5.53
CA ALA A 176 -4.86 20.30 -5.88
C ALA A 176 -6.11 20.79 -5.13
N MET A 177 -6.94 19.88 -4.61
CA MET A 177 -8.16 20.17 -3.84
C MET A 177 -7.98 19.96 -2.34
N ARG A 178 -6.81 19.49 -1.89
CA ARG A 178 -6.54 19.06 -0.51
C ARG A 178 -5.32 19.77 0.08
N LEU A 179 -5.04 21.01 -0.33
CA LEU A 179 -3.89 21.78 0.19
C LEU A 179 -4.13 22.31 1.60
N ASP A 180 -5.38 22.34 2.07
CA ASP A 180 -5.74 22.58 3.46
C ASP A 180 -5.11 21.56 4.41
N GLU A 181 -5.03 20.30 3.99
CA GLU A 181 -4.32 19.25 4.74
C GLU A 181 -2.80 19.49 4.81
N LEU A 182 -2.27 20.43 4.04
CA LEU A 182 -0.86 20.80 3.98
C LEU A 182 -0.59 22.24 4.46
N GLY A 183 -1.55 22.83 5.19
CA GLY A 183 -1.39 24.12 5.88
C GLY A 183 -1.72 25.35 5.04
N CYS A 184 -2.32 25.19 3.86
CA CYS A 184 -2.94 26.30 3.13
C CYS A 184 -4.37 26.57 3.64
N GLU A 185 -4.89 27.75 3.36
CA GLU A 185 -6.28 28.11 3.66
C GLU A 185 -7.04 28.40 2.36
N GLY A 186 -8.33 28.07 2.30
CA GLY A 186 -9.18 28.32 1.13
C GLY A 186 -9.65 27.05 0.42
N GLU A 187 -9.75 27.13 -0.90
CA GLU A 187 -10.22 26.05 -1.76
C GLU A 187 -9.50 26.05 -3.12
N GLN A 188 -9.73 25.03 -3.95
CA GLN A 188 -9.09 24.90 -5.26
C GLN A 188 -9.24 26.17 -6.11
N GLY A 189 -8.11 26.65 -6.65
CA GLY A 189 -8.05 27.89 -7.44
C GLY A 189 -8.00 29.19 -6.63
N ALA A 190 -8.11 29.13 -5.31
CA ALA A 190 -8.07 30.29 -4.40
C ALA A 190 -7.35 29.97 -3.08
N TRP A 191 -6.25 29.21 -3.16
CA TRP A 191 -5.45 28.84 -2.01
C TRP A 191 -4.54 29.97 -1.51
N GLU A 192 -4.51 30.15 -0.19
CA GLU A 192 -3.56 31.00 0.52
C GLU A 192 -2.57 30.12 1.28
N CYS A 193 -1.34 30.02 0.77
CA CYS A 193 -0.33 29.07 1.27
C CYS A 193 0.81 29.72 2.07
N ALA A 194 0.59 30.92 2.64
CA ALA A 194 1.61 31.62 3.42
C ALA A 194 2.12 30.79 4.63
N THR A 195 1.22 30.04 5.26
CA THR A 195 1.49 29.18 6.42
C THR A 195 1.66 27.70 6.06
N ALA A 196 1.83 27.38 4.78
CA ALA A 196 1.97 25.99 4.32
C ALA A 196 3.07 25.23 5.07
N ASP A 197 2.85 23.94 5.29
CA ASP A 197 3.81 23.06 5.95
C ASP A 197 5.03 22.78 5.06
N ASN A 198 6.10 22.22 5.64
CA ASN A 198 7.11 21.54 4.82
C ASN A 198 6.60 20.14 4.47
N VAL A 199 6.85 19.69 3.24
CA VAL A 199 6.43 18.35 2.79
C VAL A 199 7.58 17.58 2.16
N ILE A 200 7.59 16.26 2.37
CA ILE A 200 8.33 15.31 1.54
C ILE A 200 7.31 14.49 0.74
N ALA A 201 7.23 14.75 -0.56
CA ALA A 201 6.37 13.99 -1.47
C ALA A 201 7.12 12.75 -1.98
N PHE A 202 6.45 11.60 -2.02
CA PHE A 202 7.01 10.37 -2.60
C PHE A 202 5.96 9.56 -3.37
N CYS A 203 6.44 8.63 -4.21
CA CYS A 203 5.58 7.61 -4.81
C CYS A 203 6.32 6.27 -4.94
N ASN A 204 6.10 5.48 -6.00
CA ASN A 204 6.70 4.14 -6.09
C ASN A 204 8.20 4.15 -6.38
N GLY A 205 8.74 5.19 -7.02
CA GLY A 205 10.18 5.29 -7.25
C GLY A 205 10.57 6.06 -8.51
N PRO A 206 11.80 5.89 -9.01
CA PRO A 206 12.39 6.66 -10.11
C PRO A 206 11.57 6.78 -11.39
N ALA A 207 10.75 5.77 -11.69
CA ALA A 207 9.94 5.66 -12.90
C ALA A 207 8.49 6.15 -12.73
N CYS A 208 8.12 6.61 -11.53
CA CYS A 208 6.75 6.90 -11.17
C CYS A 208 6.43 8.40 -11.38
N PRO A 209 5.47 8.76 -12.25
CA PRO A 209 5.17 10.16 -12.53
C PRO A 209 4.26 10.82 -11.47
N GLN A 210 3.70 10.06 -10.52
CA GLN A 210 2.62 10.53 -9.66
C GLN A 210 3.05 11.69 -8.75
N SER A 211 4.17 11.56 -8.02
CA SER A 211 4.66 12.68 -7.20
C SER A 211 5.16 13.86 -8.04
N PRO A 212 5.88 13.70 -9.18
CA PRO A 212 6.16 14.83 -10.08
C PRO A 212 4.91 15.57 -10.58
N VAL A 213 3.83 14.85 -10.90
CA VAL A 213 2.55 15.47 -11.31
C VAL A 213 1.91 16.21 -10.13
N ALA A 214 1.89 15.59 -8.95
CA ALA A 214 1.39 16.20 -7.72
C ALA A 214 2.13 17.51 -7.38
N ILE A 215 3.46 17.47 -7.38
CA ILE A 215 4.33 18.62 -7.08
C ILE A 215 4.05 19.79 -8.03
N LYS A 216 3.94 19.51 -9.33
CA LYS A 216 3.59 20.54 -10.34
C LYS A 216 2.18 21.07 -10.14
N ALA A 217 1.24 20.24 -9.70
CA ALA A 217 -0.11 20.67 -9.36
C ALA A 217 -0.10 21.58 -8.13
N MET A 218 0.57 21.19 -7.04
CA MET A 218 0.74 22.02 -5.85
C MET A 218 1.32 23.40 -6.18
N ALA A 219 2.41 23.45 -6.96
CA ALA A 219 3.02 24.71 -7.38
C ALA A 219 2.09 25.58 -8.22
N ARG A 220 1.31 24.98 -9.14
CA ARG A 220 0.31 25.69 -9.94
C ARG A 220 -0.79 26.31 -9.08
N GLU A 221 -1.18 25.63 -8.00
CA GLU A 221 -2.17 26.11 -7.02
C GLU A 221 -1.59 27.13 -6.03
N GLY A 222 -0.31 27.51 -6.13
CA GLY A 222 0.31 28.53 -5.27
C GLY A 222 1.05 27.98 -4.04
N TYR A 223 1.25 26.66 -3.94
CA TYR A 223 2.07 26.08 -2.87
C TYR A 223 3.55 26.51 -3.01
N PRO A 224 4.22 26.96 -1.92
CA PRO A 224 5.62 27.38 -1.98
C PRO A 224 6.55 26.23 -2.37
N VAL A 225 7.22 26.36 -3.52
CA VAL A 225 8.04 25.28 -4.09
C VAL A 225 9.26 24.95 -3.21
N ASP A 226 9.79 25.93 -2.51
CA ASP A 226 10.90 25.81 -1.56
C ASP A 226 10.53 25.01 -0.30
N LYS A 227 9.23 24.81 -0.02
CA LYS A 227 8.73 23.92 1.04
C LYS A 227 8.51 22.48 0.59
N ILE A 228 8.76 22.18 -0.68
CA ILE A 228 8.57 20.84 -1.25
C ILE A 228 9.93 20.14 -1.36
N SER A 229 10.04 19.03 -0.63
CA SER A 229 11.08 18.03 -0.84
C SER A 229 10.53 16.82 -1.60
N TYR A 230 11.37 16.19 -2.43
CA TYR A 230 11.01 15.04 -3.25
C TYR A 230 11.89 13.84 -2.94
N TYR A 231 11.29 12.83 -2.32
CA TYR A 231 11.93 11.52 -2.15
C TYR A 231 11.67 10.69 -3.41
N ARG A 232 12.59 10.80 -4.37
CA ARG A 232 12.50 10.16 -5.69
C ARG A 232 12.59 8.64 -5.63
N GLY A 233 13.37 8.11 -4.70
CA GLY A 233 13.54 6.67 -4.49
C GLY A 233 12.22 5.96 -4.14
N GLY A 234 11.36 6.67 -3.41
CA GLY A 234 10.00 6.22 -3.13
C GLY A 234 9.96 4.87 -2.41
N MET A 235 8.86 4.14 -2.60
CA MET A 235 8.68 2.82 -2.00
C MET A 235 9.65 1.78 -2.54
N GLN A 236 10.11 1.90 -3.78
CA GLN A 236 11.05 0.93 -4.35
C GLN A 236 12.36 0.93 -3.58
N ASP A 237 12.99 2.10 -3.41
CA ASP A 237 14.26 2.17 -2.67
C ASP A 237 14.04 1.83 -1.19
N TRP A 238 12.92 2.28 -0.61
CA TRP A 238 12.55 1.96 0.78
C TRP A 238 12.46 0.45 1.04
N MET A 239 11.77 -0.29 0.16
CA MET A 239 11.57 -1.74 0.29
C MET A 239 12.84 -2.52 -0.07
N VAL A 240 13.58 -2.11 -1.11
CA VAL A 240 14.84 -2.77 -1.50
C VAL A 240 15.89 -2.66 -0.39
N LEU A 241 15.89 -1.55 0.36
CA LEU A 241 16.76 -1.36 1.52
C LEU A 241 16.26 -2.08 2.79
N GLY A 242 15.10 -2.75 2.74
CA GLY A 242 14.54 -3.51 3.86
C GLY A 242 14.00 -2.65 5.00
N LEU A 243 13.60 -1.40 4.71
CA LEU A 243 13.02 -0.51 5.70
C LEU A 243 11.57 -0.89 6.01
N THR A 244 11.15 -0.68 7.26
CA THR A 244 9.82 -1.06 7.76
C THR A 244 8.70 -0.40 6.95
N THR A 245 7.70 -1.19 6.57
CA THR A 245 6.47 -0.70 5.91
C THR A 245 5.26 -0.80 6.85
N ALA A 246 4.23 -0.04 6.52
CA ALA A 246 2.91 -0.12 7.13
C ALA A 246 1.87 -0.57 6.09
N GLU A 247 0.91 -1.37 6.52
CA GLU A 247 -0.22 -1.86 5.71
C GLU A 247 -1.53 -1.39 6.35
N ASP A 248 -2.58 -1.17 5.53
CA ASP A 248 -3.93 -0.79 5.98
C ASP A 248 -4.02 0.42 6.94
N MET A 249 -3.01 1.29 6.98
CA MET A 249 -3.00 2.50 7.80
C MET A 249 -3.59 3.70 7.04
N PHE A 250 -4.80 4.10 7.44
CA PHE A 250 -5.52 5.30 7.01
C PHE A 250 -5.43 6.40 8.05
#